data_AF-A0A218WDD9-F1
#
_entry.id   AF-A0A218WDD9-F1
#
_cell.length_a   1.000
_cell.length_b   1.000
_cell.length_c   1.000
_cell.angle_alpha   90.00
_cell.angle_beta   90.00
_cell.angle_gamma   90.00
#
_symmetry.space_group_name_H-M   'P 1'
#
loop_
_entity.id
_entity.type
_entity.pdbx_description
1 polymer ?
#
loop_
_entity_poly.entity_id
_entity_poly.type
_entity_poly.pdbx_seq_one_letter_code
_entity_poly.pdbx_strand_id
1 'polypeptide(L)'
;MKPVSFLLCLIFLVVGFRESVQGRPLSVSKPDPRNAAATARWLVAQNSWGVLNTISSELGGAPFGNVVSFSDGSPNEGRGIPYFYLTALDPTAKNALKDGRASLTVSEYPLGTCGKIDPENPTCAKLTLTGKLKIVEEKSDEAQYAKSALFTKHPEMKTWPKSHKFQFFKLEIENIFLIDWFGGPKPLTPEQYLHPKTIESQSSFLLLEAVESEVSSKTLQVWSWKLSTATLLIVWKLRLQSAQETMTLQASSFAVGMPALAPPRLGRSRHSCVVRAKVEPLDKSVEIMRKFSEQYARRSGTYFCVDKGVTSVVIKGLADHKDSLGAPLCPCRHYDDKAAEAAQGFWNCPCVPMRERKECHCMLFLTPENDFAGTDQSISLEEIRESTANM
;
A
#
# COMPACT_ATOMS: atom_id res chain seq x y z
N MET A 1 -81.41 -0.46 -6.16
CA MET A 1 -80.47 -1.42 -6.79
C MET A 1 -79.29 -1.61 -5.85
N LYS A 2 -78.84 -2.86 -5.69
CA LYS A 2 -77.96 -3.37 -4.61
C LYS A 2 -76.60 -2.63 -4.51
N PRO A 3 -76.02 -2.44 -3.31
CA PRO A 3 -74.64 -1.99 -3.17
C PRO A 3 -73.69 -3.17 -3.42
N VAL A 4 -72.69 -2.96 -4.27
CA VAL A 4 -71.65 -3.93 -4.60
C VAL A 4 -70.53 -3.82 -3.55
N SER A 5 -70.22 -4.99 -2.99
CA SER A 5 -69.10 -5.28 -2.11
C SER A 5 -67.76 -4.94 -2.77
N PHE A 6 -66.87 -4.25 -2.06
CA PHE A 6 -65.43 -4.34 -2.30
C PHE A 6 -64.70 -4.38 -0.96
N LEU A 7 -64.40 -5.60 -0.53
CA LEU A 7 -63.50 -5.90 0.58
C LEU A 7 -62.06 -5.73 0.08
N LEU A 8 -61.42 -4.61 0.41
CA LEU A 8 -59.99 -4.40 0.18
C LEU A 8 -59.20 -5.02 1.35
N CYS A 9 -58.75 -6.27 1.16
CA CYS A 9 -57.73 -6.88 2.01
C CYS A 9 -56.39 -6.17 1.78
N LEU A 10 -56.03 -5.25 2.67
CA LEU A 10 -54.66 -4.74 2.81
C LEU A 10 -53.79 -5.83 3.46
N ILE A 11 -53.14 -6.64 2.62
CA ILE A 11 -52.05 -7.52 3.03
C ILE A 11 -50.86 -6.62 3.37
N PHE A 12 -50.61 -6.40 4.67
CA PHE A 12 -49.33 -5.86 5.15
C PHE A 12 -48.24 -6.90 4.87
N LEU A 13 -47.59 -6.78 3.71
CA LEU A 13 -46.28 -7.37 3.48
C LEU A 13 -45.29 -6.68 4.43
N VAL A 14 -45.07 -7.27 5.60
CA VAL A 14 -43.91 -6.98 6.45
C VAL A 14 -42.69 -7.51 5.69
N VAL A 15 -42.21 -6.71 4.74
CA VAL A 15 -40.86 -6.86 4.21
C VAL A 15 -39.96 -6.55 5.40
N GLY A 16 -39.47 -7.61 6.05
CA GLY A 16 -38.36 -7.50 6.97
C GLY A 16 -37.22 -6.82 6.22
N PHE A 17 -37.03 -5.53 6.48
CA PHE A 17 -35.77 -4.88 6.19
C PHE A 17 -34.72 -5.72 6.91
N ARG A 18 -33.99 -6.55 6.15
CA ARG A 18 -32.64 -6.91 6.55
C ARG A 18 -32.00 -5.57 6.86
N GLU A 19 -31.56 -5.39 8.10
CA GLU A 19 -30.59 -4.36 8.42
C GLU A 19 -29.43 -4.59 7.45
N SER A 20 -29.39 -3.81 6.37
CA SER A 20 -28.16 -3.59 5.65
C SER A 20 -27.19 -3.12 6.71
N VAL A 21 -26.14 -3.91 6.96
CA VAL A 21 -24.98 -3.47 7.70
C VAL A 21 -24.51 -2.22 6.98
N GLN A 22 -24.91 -1.05 7.48
CA GLN A 22 -24.59 0.23 6.88
C GLN A 22 -23.07 0.31 6.92
N GLY A 23 -22.44 0.13 5.76
CA GLY A 23 -21.03 0.47 5.56
C GLY A 23 -20.87 1.90 6.04
N ARG A 24 -20.16 2.05 7.15
CA ARG A 24 -19.86 3.35 7.74
C ARG A 24 -19.17 4.19 6.65
N PRO A 25 -19.60 5.45 6.41
CA PRO A 25 -18.86 6.32 5.51
C PRO A 25 -17.44 6.45 6.04
N LEU A 26 -16.45 6.03 5.24
CA LEU A 26 -15.01 6.22 5.48
C LEU A 26 -14.71 7.73 5.35
N SER A 27 -15.17 8.53 6.31
CA SER A 27 -14.97 9.98 6.32
C SER A 27 -13.67 10.38 7.02
N VAL A 28 -12.65 9.53 6.99
CA VAL A 28 -11.28 9.91 7.36
C VAL A 28 -10.40 9.62 6.16
N SER A 29 -10.03 10.69 5.45
CA SER A 29 -9.07 10.61 4.35
C SER A 29 -7.80 9.92 4.82
N LYS A 30 -7.21 9.09 3.96
CA LYS A 30 -5.91 8.47 4.21
C LYS A 30 -4.89 9.53 4.66
N PRO A 31 -4.21 9.34 5.81
CA PRO A 31 -3.18 10.26 6.27
C PRO A 31 -2.01 10.39 5.28
N ASP A 32 -1.27 11.49 5.39
CA ASP A 32 -0.02 11.67 4.64
C ASP A 32 0.99 10.57 5.03
N PRO A 33 1.55 9.79 4.07
CA PRO A 33 2.54 8.74 4.35
C PRO A 33 3.83 9.22 5.03
N ARG A 34 4.08 10.53 5.08
CA ARG A 34 5.16 11.13 5.88
C ARG A 34 4.88 11.04 7.39
N ASN A 35 3.62 10.89 7.79
CA ASN A 35 3.20 10.68 9.17
C ASN A 35 2.86 9.20 9.42
N ALA A 36 3.89 8.38 9.58
CA ALA A 36 3.78 6.94 9.79
C ALA A 36 2.85 6.57 10.97
N ALA A 37 2.91 7.32 12.08
CA ALA A 37 2.05 7.07 13.23
C ALA A 37 0.58 7.31 12.89
N ALA A 38 0.26 8.39 12.18
CA ALA A 38 -1.11 8.65 11.73
C ALA A 38 -1.61 7.58 10.76
N THR A 39 -0.81 7.15 9.78
CA THR A 39 -1.19 6.07 8.85
C THR A 39 -1.45 4.76 9.59
N ALA A 40 -0.55 4.35 10.49
CA ALA A 40 -0.72 3.11 11.26
C ALA A 40 -1.97 3.15 12.15
N ARG A 41 -2.22 4.27 12.83
CA ARG A 41 -3.41 4.45 13.67
C ARG A 41 -4.70 4.46 12.85
N TRP A 42 -4.67 5.10 11.68
CA TRP A 42 -5.78 5.08 10.74
C TRP A 42 -6.08 3.67 10.24
N LEU A 43 -5.08 2.87 9.86
CA LEU A 43 -5.27 1.48 9.43
C LEU A 43 -5.99 0.63 10.49
N VAL A 44 -5.57 0.75 11.76
CA VAL A 44 -6.20 0.04 12.88
C VAL A 44 -7.63 0.54 13.13
N ALA A 45 -7.84 1.86 13.12
CA ALA A 45 -9.16 2.44 13.36
C ALA A 45 -10.17 2.10 12.25
N GLN A 46 -9.76 2.10 10.97
CA GLN A 46 -10.66 1.86 9.84
C GLN A 46 -10.97 0.37 9.63
N ASN A 47 -10.02 -0.54 9.89
CA ASN A 47 -10.26 -1.97 9.71
C ASN A 47 -11.12 -2.55 10.85
N SER A 48 -12.11 -3.37 10.51
CA SER A 48 -12.95 -4.09 11.49
C SER A 48 -12.46 -5.51 11.77
N TRP A 49 -11.60 -6.06 10.92
CA TRP A 49 -11.03 -7.40 11.03
C TRP A 49 -9.58 -7.41 10.51
N GLY A 50 -8.84 -8.45 10.86
CA GLY A 50 -7.47 -8.68 10.39
C GLY A 50 -7.06 -10.13 10.54
N VAL A 51 -5.80 -10.44 10.21
CA VAL A 51 -5.22 -11.77 10.40
C VAL A 51 -4.39 -11.75 11.69
N LEU A 52 -4.85 -12.48 12.70
CA LEU A 52 -4.14 -12.65 13.96
C LEU A 52 -3.36 -13.97 13.92
N ASN A 53 -2.03 -13.85 14.04
CA ASN A 53 -1.10 -14.96 14.00
C ASN A 53 -0.69 -15.34 15.41
N THR A 54 -0.72 -16.64 15.72
CA THR A 54 -0.32 -17.23 17.00
C THR A 54 0.58 -18.44 16.77
N ILE A 55 1.22 -18.95 17.83
CA ILE A 55 2.11 -20.10 17.74
C ILE A 55 1.34 -21.36 18.14
N SER A 56 1.16 -22.28 17.20
CA SER A 56 0.36 -23.48 17.42
C SER A 56 1.13 -24.53 18.22
N SER A 57 0.74 -24.71 19.48
CA SER A 57 1.29 -25.78 20.33
C SER A 57 0.96 -27.19 19.81
N GLU A 58 -0.17 -27.35 19.11
CA GLU A 58 -0.62 -28.66 18.60
C GLU A 58 0.06 -29.03 17.28
N LEU A 59 0.55 -28.04 16.54
CA LEU A 59 1.29 -28.21 15.29
C LEU A 59 2.79 -27.99 15.47
N GLY A 60 3.33 -28.34 16.65
CA GLY A 60 4.77 -28.31 16.90
C GLY A 60 5.42 -26.93 16.82
N GLY A 61 4.67 -25.85 17.10
CA GLY A 61 5.15 -24.47 17.03
C GLY A 61 4.97 -23.80 15.67
N ALA A 62 4.23 -24.40 14.74
CA ALA A 62 3.92 -23.77 13.46
C ALA A 62 3.13 -22.45 13.66
N PRO A 63 3.40 -21.40 12.84
CA PRO A 63 2.60 -20.19 12.86
C PRO A 63 1.17 -20.50 12.38
N PHE A 64 0.19 -19.98 13.10
CA PHE A 64 -1.23 -20.15 12.78
C PHE A 64 -1.89 -18.78 12.64
N GLY A 65 -2.24 -18.41 11.41
CA GLY A 65 -2.98 -17.18 11.10
C GLY A 65 -4.48 -17.46 11.03
N ASN A 66 -5.28 -16.68 11.76
CA ASN A 66 -6.73 -16.76 11.76
C ASN A 66 -7.36 -15.39 11.49
N VAL A 67 -8.50 -15.37 10.81
CA VAL A 67 -9.27 -14.13 10.57
C VAL A 67 -10.05 -13.81 11.83
N VAL A 68 -9.80 -12.65 12.43
CA VAL A 68 -10.47 -12.21 13.66
C VAL A 68 -10.99 -10.79 13.54
N SER A 69 -12.16 -10.56 14.13
CA SER A 69 -12.69 -9.23 14.36
C SER A 69 -11.97 -8.55 15.52
N PHE A 70 -11.68 -7.26 15.38
CA PHE A 70 -11.08 -6.46 16.44
C PHE A 70 -11.64 -5.03 16.45
N SER A 71 -11.35 -4.30 17.52
CA SER A 71 -11.63 -2.86 17.62
C SER A 71 -10.57 -2.19 18.49
N ASP A 72 -10.19 -0.95 18.17
CA ASP A 72 -9.28 -0.14 18.99
C ASP A 72 -9.98 0.96 19.79
N GLY A 73 -11.30 1.07 19.66
CA GLY A 73 -12.12 2.05 20.36
C GLY A 73 -13.46 2.31 19.70
N SER A 74 -14.23 3.20 20.32
CA SER A 74 -15.44 3.76 19.71
C SER A 74 -15.10 4.63 18.50
N PRO A 75 -16.07 4.90 17.60
CA PRO A 75 -15.95 5.91 16.55
C PRO A 75 -15.24 7.18 17.02
N ASN A 76 -14.09 7.51 16.40
CA ASN A 76 -13.27 8.71 16.68
C ASN A 76 -12.58 8.73 18.06
N GLU A 77 -12.67 7.67 18.85
CA GLU A 77 -12.02 7.51 20.16
C GLU A 77 -11.06 6.30 20.20
N GLY A 78 -10.58 5.90 19.02
CA GLY A 78 -9.64 4.80 18.85
C GLY A 78 -8.30 5.07 19.53
N ARG A 79 -7.89 4.20 20.46
CA ARG A 79 -6.62 4.30 21.20
C ARG A 79 -5.46 3.60 20.50
N GLY A 80 -5.69 2.92 19.38
CA GLY A 80 -4.68 2.14 18.67
C GLY A 80 -4.35 0.78 19.28
N ILE A 81 -4.91 0.41 20.43
CA ILE A 81 -4.70 -0.92 21.02
C ILE A 81 -5.79 -1.86 20.49
N PRO A 82 -5.47 -2.91 19.72
CA PRO A 82 -6.47 -3.86 19.24
C PRO A 82 -7.01 -4.71 20.40
N TYR A 83 -8.32 -4.65 20.61
CA TYR A 83 -9.06 -5.56 21.47
C TYR A 83 -9.79 -6.62 20.64
N PHE A 84 -9.92 -7.81 21.21
CA PHE A 84 -10.57 -8.97 20.59
C PHE A 84 -11.57 -9.62 21.56
N TYR A 85 -12.59 -10.29 21.02
CA TYR A 85 -13.52 -11.10 21.80
C TYR A 85 -13.39 -12.56 21.36
N LEU A 86 -12.66 -13.37 22.13
CA LEU A 86 -12.22 -14.70 21.71
C LEU A 86 -12.64 -15.78 22.72
N THR A 87 -12.75 -17.01 22.24
CA THR A 87 -13.04 -18.19 23.07
C THR A 87 -11.90 -19.19 22.96
N ALA A 88 -11.55 -19.86 24.06
CA ALA A 88 -10.57 -20.95 24.07
C ALA A 88 -11.00 -22.20 23.28
N LEU A 89 -12.23 -22.23 22.75
CA LEU A 89 -12.67 -23.22 21.76
C LEU A 89 -12.01 -22.99 20.38
N ASP A 90 -11.61 -21.75 20.07
CA ASP A 90 -10.87 -21.40 18.87
C ASP A 90 -9.36 -21.60 19.08
N PRO A 91 -8.62 -22.18 18.11
CA PRO A 91 -7.18 -22.38 18.23
C PRO A 91 -6.39 -21.11 18.54
N THR A 92 -6.82 -19.93 18.07
CA THR A 92 -6.14 -18.65 18.30
C THR A 92 -6.02 -18.34 19.78
N ALA A 93 -7.14 -18.35 20.53
CA ALA A 93 -7.11 -18.08 21.96
C ALA A 93 -6.41 -19.21 22.72
N LYS A 94 -6.64 -20.46 22.34
CA LYS A 94 -5.99 -21.62 22.95
C LYS A 94 -4.47 -21.56 22.83
N ASN A 95 -3.95 -21.15 21.67
CA ASN A 95 -2.53 -20.96 21.42
C ASN A 95 -1.99 -19.79 22.24
N ALA A 96 -2.68 -18.64 22.21
CA ALA A 96 -2.26 -17.44 22.95
C ALA A 96 -2.18 -17.64 24.47
N LEU A 97 -3.04 -18.49 25.03
CA LEU A 97 -3.01 -18.84 26.46
C LEU A 97 -1.78 -19.66 26.86
N LYS A 98 -1.15 -20.36 25.91
CA LYS A 98 0.07 -21.15 26.13
C LYS A 98 1.33 -20.36 25.79
N ASP A 99 1.32 -19.65 24.67
CA ASP A 99 2.38 -18.76 24.23
C ASP A 99 1.75 -17.44 23.79
N GLY A 100 2.01 -16.38 24.56
CA GLY A 100 1.40 -15.07 24.33
C GLY A 100 1.90 -14.37 23.07
N ARG A 101 2.99 -14.83 22.42
CA ARG A 101 3.54 -14.18 21.22
C ARG A 101 2.55 -14.25 20.07
N ALA A 102 2.19 -13.08 19.54
CA ALA A 102 1.23 -12.95 18.47
C ALA A 102 1.54 -11.76 17.56
N SER A 103 0.98 -11.76 16.36
CA SER A 103 0.97 -10.57 15.49
C SER A 103 -0.38 -10.37 14.81
N LEU A 104 -0.84 -9.13 14.73
CA LEU A 104 -2.02 -8.73 13.95
C LEU A 104 -1.58 -8.05 12.66
N THR A 105 -2.00 -8.59 11.52
CA THR A 105 -1.77 -7.97 10.21
C THR A 105 -3.07 -7.44 9.63
N VAL A 106 -3.04 -6.18 9.16
CA VAL A 106 -4.16 -5.51 8.50
C VAL A 106 -3.70 -4.86 7.20
N SER A 107 -4.62 -4.78 6.24
CA SER A 107 -4.40 -4.18 4.91
C SER A 107 -5.34 -2.99 4.73
N GLU A 108 -4.91 -1.99 3.96
CA GLU A 108 -5.77 -0.92 3.47
C GLU A 108 -6.77 -1.44 2.42
N TYR A 109 -6.44 -2.51 1.69
CA TYR A 109 -7.19 -2.95 0.53
C TYR A 109 -8.69 -3.22 0.81
N PRO A 110 -9.08 -3.89 1.91
CA PRO A 110 -10.49 -4.10 2.26
C PRO A 110 -11.27 -2.80 2.53
N LEU A 111 -10.57 -1.68 2.78
CA LEU A 111 -11.19 -0.36 2.96
C LEU A 111 -11.62 0.25 1.61
N GLY A 112 -11.16 -0.29 0.48
CA GLY A 112 -11.49 0.21 -0.86
C GLY A 112 -10.81 1.52 -1.24
N THR A 113 -9.93 2.07 -0.40
CA THR A 113 -9.21 3.34 -0.65
C THR A 113 -8.00 3.18 -1.57
N CYS A 114 -7.54 1.94 -1.79
CA CYS A 114 -6.44 1.64 -2.73
C CYS A 114 -6.84 1.79 -4.21
N GLY A 115 -8.14 1.85 -4.54
CA GLY A 115 -8.59 1.92 -5.93
C GLY A 115 -8.32 0.62 -6.69
N LYS A 116 -7.54 0.68 -7.78
CA LYS A 116 -7.23 -0.48 -8.66
C LYS A 116 -5.82 -1.05 -8.45
N ILE A 117 -5.07 -0.51 -7.51
CA ILE A 117 -3.70 -0.98 -7.25
C ILE A 117 -3.74 -2.30 -6.48
N ASP A 118 -2.74 -3.13 -6.73
CA ASP A 118 -2.60 -4.41 -6.05
C ASP A 118 -2.44 -4.24 -4.52
N PRO A 119 -3.01 -5.11 -3.67
CA PRO A 119 -2.86 -5.06 -2.22
C PRO A 119 -1.40 -5.10 -1.73
N GLU A 120 -0.48 -5.65 -2.52
CA GLU A 120 0.94 -5.70 -2.18
C GLU A 120 1.69 -4.42 -2.54
N ASN A 121 1.13 -3.58 -3.43
CA ASN A 121 1.71 -2.29 -3.78
C ASN A 121 1.89 -1.44 -2.51
N PRO A 122 3.09 -0.88 -2.25
CA PRO A 122 3.36 -0.19 -0.99
C PRO A 122 2.51 1.08 -0.79
N THR A 123 1.93 1.64 -1.86
CA THR A 123 0.97 2.75 -1.75
C THR A 123 -0.43 2.30 -1.29
N CYS A 124 -0.72 0.99 -1.30
CA CYS A 124 -1.82 0.36 -0.56
C CYS A 124 -1.27 -0.11 0.79
N ALA A 125 -1.49 0.67 1.84
CA ALA A 125 -0.74 0.51 3.08
C ALA A 125 -1.06 -0.81 3.77
N LYS A 126 -0.05 -1.39 4.44
CA LYS A 126 -0.17 -2.60 5.25
C LYS A 126 0.58 -2.44 6.55
N LEU A 127 0.00 -2.99 7.61
CA LEU A 127 0.50 -2.89 8.97
C LEU A 127 0.51 -4.26 9.63
N THR A 128 1.63 -4.59 10.27
CA THR A 128 1.72 -5.72 11.20
C THR A 128 2.15 -5.22 12.57
N LEU A 129 1.31 -5.45 13.57
CA LEU A 129 1.60 -5.21 14.98
C LEU A 129 2.02 -6.52 15.62
N THR A 130 3.22 -6.60 16.17
CA THR A 130 3.73 -7.81 16.84
C THR A 130 3.89 -7.55 18.32
N GLY A 131 3.56 -8.52 19.16
CA GLY A 131 3.75 -8.43 20.61
C GLY A 131 3.07 -9.57 21.34
N LYS A 132 2.37 -9.27 22.44
CA LYS A 132 1.75 -10.28 23.31
C LYS A 132 0.23 -10.17 23.36
N LEU A 133 -0.47 -11.25 23.04
CA LEU A 133 -1.92 -11.35 23.22
C LEU A 133 -2.23 -11.74 24.68
N LYS A 134 -2.92 -10.85 25.40
CA LYS A 134 -3.23 -11.02 26.84
C LYS A 134 -4.73 -10.95 27.08
N ILE A 135 -5.21 -11.72 28.07
CA ILE A 135 -6.57 -11.54 28.59
C ILE A 135 -6.65 -10.19 29.30
N VAL A 136 -7.74 -9.45 29.05
CA VAL A 136 -8.11 -8.26 29.81
C VAL A 136 -8.85 -8.70 31.07
N GLU A 137 -8.46 -8.14 32.23
CA GLU A 137 -9.07 -8.48 33.51
C GLU A 137 -10.56 -8.11 33.53
N GLU A 138 -11.44 -9.10 33.79
CA GLU A 138 -12.90 -8.99 33.59
C GLU A 138 -13.57 -7.86 34.37
N LYS A 139 -13.06 -7.52 35.55
CA LYS A 139 -13.62 -6.49 36.44
C LYS A 139 -12.96 -5.12 36.32
N SER A 140 -12.05 -4.95 35.35
CA SER A 140 -11.34 -3.68 35.14
C SER A 140 -12.14 -2.69 34.30
N ASP A 141 -11.82 -1.40 34.41
CA ASP A 141 -12.31 -0.36 33.50
C ASP A 141 -11.89 -0.63 32.04
N GLU A 142 -10.75 -1.30 31.84
CA GLU A 142 -10.27 -1.73 30.53
C GLU A 142 -11.21 -2.76 29.90
N ALA A 143 -11.75 -3.71 30.67
CA ALA A 143 -12.73 -4.66 30.15
C ALA A 143 -14.05 -3.98 29.73
N GLN A 144 -14.48 -2.95 30.47
CA GLN A 144 -15.67 -2.16 30.09
C GLN A 144 -15.41 -1.40 28.78
N TYR A 145 -14.22 -0.79 28.66
CA TYR A 145 -13.80 -0.11 27.43
C TYR A 145 -13.71 -1.09 26.25
N ALA A 146 -13.04 -2.23 26.41
CA ALA A 146 -12.89 -3.27 25.39
C ALA A 146 -14.27 -3.77 24.91
N LYS A 147 -15.17 -4.05 25.85
CA LYS A 147 -16.56 -4.44 25.56
C LYS A 147 -17.28 -3.37 24.74
N SER A 148 -17.20 -2.11 25.15
CA SER A 148 -17.83 -1.01 24.43
C SER A 148 -17.26 -0.85 23.01
N ALA A 149 -15.93 -0.85 22.88
CA ALA A 149 -15.21 -0.72 21.62
C ALA A 149 -15.57 -1.85 20.63
N LEU A 150 -15.56 -3.10 21.11
CA LEU A 150 -15.87 -4.27 20.30
C LEU A 150 -17.35 -4.32 19.92
N PHE A 151 -18.26 -4.14 20.87
CA PHE A 151 -19.69 -4.30 20.61
C PHE A 151 -20.31 -3.12 19.87
N THR A 152 -19.63 -1.96 19.85
CA THR A 152 -19.98 -0.83 18.98
C THR A 152 -19.55 -1.10 17.55
N LYS A 153 -18.33 -1.64 17.33
CA LYS A 153 -17.83 -1.97 15.98
C LYS A 153 -18.46 -3.25 15.41
N HIS A 154 -18.83 -4.19 16.27
CA HIS A 154 -19.36 -5.52 15.96
C HIS A 154 -20.62 -5.83 16.79
N PRO A 155 -21.79 -5.28 16.44
CA PRO A 155 -23.02 -5.45 17.23
C PRO A 155 -23.47 -6.90 17.43
N GLU A 156 -23.16 -7.79 16.47
CA GLU A 156 -23.47 -9.22 16.54
C GLU A 156 -22.80 -9.93 17.72
N MET A 157 -21.64 -9.46 18.19
CA MET A 157 -20.94 -10.08 19.33
C MET A 157 -21.78 -10.10 20.62
N LYS A 158 -22.79 -9.23 20.73
CA LYS A 158 -23.73 -9.20 21.86
C LYS A 158 -24.61 -10.45 21.93
N THR A 159 -24.86 -11.11 20.80
CA THR A 159 -25.76 -12.26 20.68
C THR A 159 -25.02 -13.60 20.66
N TRP A 160 -23.68 -13.58 20.70
CA TRP A 160 -22.88 -14.79 20.68
C TRP A 160 -23.16 -15.71 21.88
N PRO A 161 -23.08 -17.05 21.71
CA PRO A 161 -23.49 -18.00 22.74
C PRO A 161 -22.66 -17.87 24.03
N LYS A 162 -23.34 -17.62 25.15
CA LYS A 162 -22.69 -17.53 26.48
C LYS A 162 -21.96 -18.82 26.87
N SER A 163 -22.44 -19.98 26.39
CA SER A 163 -21.82 -21.28 26.63
C SER A 163 -20.39 -21.38 26.11
N HIS A 164 -20.01 -20.55 25.13
CA HIS A 164 -18.67 -20.56 24.54
C HIS A 164 -17.65 -19.75 25.37
N LYS A 165 -18.05 -19.09 26.46
CA LYS A 165 -17.15 -18.43 27.42
C LYS A 165 -16.15 -17.46 26.75
N PHE A 166 -16.66 -16.57 25.92
CA PHE A 166 -15.82 -15.54 25.30
C PHE A 166 -15.22 -14.60 26.34
N GLN A 167 -13.96 -14.23 26.12
CA GLN A 167 -13.17 -13.32 26.95
C GLN A 167 -12.61 -12.18 26.10
N PHE A 168 -12.35 -11.05 26.75
CA PHE A 168 -11.69 -9.91 26.10
C PHE A 168 -10.17 -10.13 26.12
N PHE A 169 -9.55 -9.95 24.96
CA PHE A 169 -8.10 -9.96 24.81
C PHE A 169 -7.63 -8.61 24.28
N LYS A 170 -6.37 -8.25 24.57
CA LYS A 170 -5.68 -7.11 23.97
C LYS A 170 -4.32 -7.54 23.41
N LEU A 171 -3.88 -6.89 22.35
CA LEU A 171 -2.51 -7.02 21.86
C LEU A 171 -1.62 -5.94 22.50
N GLU A 172 -0.72 -6.36 23.37
CA GLU A 172 0.36 -5.52 23.89
C GLU A 172 1.46 -5.42 22.82
N ILE A 173 1.56 -4.26 22.17
CA ILE A 173 2.41 -4.06 20.99
C ILE A 173 3.88 -3.89 21.42
N GLU A 174 4.76 -4.69 20.83
CA GLU A 174 6.22 -4.63 21.06
C GLU A 174 6.97 -4.19 19.79
N ASN A 175 6.45 -4.48 18.59
CA ASN A 175 7.06 -4.11 17.32
C ASN A 175 5.99 -3.75 16.28
N ILE A 176 6.32 -2.81 15.39
CA ILE A 176 5.44 -2.30 14.35
C ILE A 176 6.15 -2.37 13.01
N PHE A 177 5.54 -3.07 12.06
CA PHE A 177 5.96 -3.09 10.66
C PHE A 177 4.90 -2.39 9.82
N LEU A 178 5.23 -1.21 9.30
CA LEU A 178 4.36 -0.42 8.43
C LEU A 178 5.02 -0.23 7.07
N ILE A 179 4.29 -0.55 6.00
CA ILE A 179 4.59 -0.10 4.65
C ILE A 179 3.40 0.71 4.16
N ASP A 180 3.62 2.00 3.90
CA ASP A 180 2.60 2.92 3.36
C ASP A 180 3.10 3.75 2.17
N TRP A 181 4.36 3.57 1.78
CA TRP A 181 4.98 4.13 0.58
C TRP A 181 6.21 3.30 0.17
N PHE A 182 6.77 3.59 -0.99
CA PHE A 182 8.05 3.03 -1.42
C PHE A 182 9.19 3.38 -0.44
N GLY A 183 10.25 2.58 -0.43
CA GLY A 183 11.42 2.77 0.44
C GLY A 183 11.52 1.80 1.62
N GLY A 184 10.65 0.79 1.69
CA GLY A 184 10.68 -0.24 2.73
C GLY A 184 9.89 0.14 3.99
N PRO A 185 10.05 -0.63 5.09
CA PRO A 185 9.28 -0.39 6.31
C PRO A 185 9.66 0.92 7.00
N LYS A 186 8.66 1.62 7.53
CA LYS A 186 8.88 2.85 8.30
C LYS A 186 9.43 2.55 9.69
N PRO A 187 10.44 3.30 10.18
CA PRO A 187 10.82 3.24 11.59
C PRO A 187 9.69 3.86 12.43
N LEU A 188 9.00 3.05 13.23
CA LEU A 188 7.92 3.49 14.11
C LEU A 188 7.95 2.67 15.40
N THR A 189 8.11 3.34 16.54
CA THR A 189 8.08 2.66 17.85
C THR A 189 6.66 2.59 18.42
N PRO A 190 6.36 1.65 19.33
CA PRO A 190 5.08 1.62 20.04
C PRO A 190 4.75 2.94 20.75
N GLU A 191 5.73 3.64 21.31
CA GLU A 191 5.52 4.92 21.99
C GLU A 191 5.07 6.00 21.02
N GLN A 192 5.72 6.10 19.85
CA GLN A 192 5.34 7.05 18.79
C GLN A 192 3.95 6.73 18.22
N TYR A 193 3.61 5.45 18.13
CA TYR A 193 2.30 4.98 17.65
C TYR A 193 1.15 5.29 18.63
N LEU A 194 1.37 5.05 19.93
CA LEU A 194 0.35 5.26 20.96
C LEU A 194 0.24 6.74 21.35
N HIS A 195 1.35 7.47 21.35
CA HIS A 195 1.46 8.88 21.73
C HIS A 195 2.04 9.72 20.59
N PRO A 196 1.30 9.88 19.46
CA PRO A 196 1.77 10.71 18.37
C PRO A 196 1.93 12.15 18.85
N LYS A 197 3.07 12.78 18.54
CA LYS A 197 3.27 14.20 18.82
C LYS A 197 2.21 15.00 18.05
N THR A 198 1.29 15.64 18.76
CA THR A 198 0.42 16.64 18.17
C THR A 198 1.30 17.79 17.68
N ILE A 199 1.09 18.22 16.43
CA ILE A 199 1.84 19.34 15.81
C ILE A 199 1.70 20.64 16.62
N GLU A 200 0.71 20.74 17.51
CA GLU A 200 0.54 21.84 18.48
C GLU A 200 1.69 22.00 19.48
N SER A 201 2.55 21.01 19.69
CA SER A 201 3.67 21.13 20.64
C SER A 201 4.97 21.63 20.01
N GLN A 202 5.03 21.81 18.69
CA GLN A 202 6.22 22.34 18.01
C GLN A 202 6.13 23.85 17.74
N SER A 203 4.92 24.38 17.62
CA SER A 203 4.70 25.83 17.48
C SER A 203 4.98 26.59 18.78
N SER A 204 4.76 25.98 19.94
CA SER A 204 5.05 26.60 21.25
C SER A 204 6.54 26.58 21.62
N PHE A 205 7.29 25.55 21.17
CA PHE A 205 8.74 25.46 21.42
C PHE A 205 9.54 26.41 20.52
N LEU A 206 9.16 26.53 19.23
CA LEU A 206 9.79 27.46 18.29
C LEU A 206 9.50 28.94 18.63
N LEU A 207 8.34 29.24 19.25
CA LEU A 207 8.04 30.60 19.72
C LEU A 207 8.87 31.00 20.95
N LEU A 208 9.22 30.06 21.84
CA LEU A 208 10.08 30.35 22.99
C LEU A 208 11.54 30.57 22.56
N GLU A 209 12.09 29.75 21.67
CA GLU A 209 13.46 29.91 21.17
C GLU A 209 13.62 31.17 20.31
N ALA A 210 12.61 31.55 19.53
CA ALA A 210 12.64 32.78 18.74
C ALA A 210 12.64 34.04 19.63
N VAL A 211 11.87 34.04 20.72
CA VAL A 211 11.81 35.18 21.67
C VAL A 211 13.13 35.33 22.45
N GLU A 212 13.80 34.24 22.83
CA GLU A 212 15.10 34.32 23.51
C GLU A 212 16.22 34.81 22.58
N SER A 213 16.19 34.44 21.29
CA SER A 213 17.18 34.89 20.32
C SER A 213 17.07 36.38 19.95
N GLU A 214 15.86 36.96 20.01
CA GLU A 214 15.63 38.36 19.65
C GLU A 214 15.90 39.35 20.80
N VAL A 215 15.83 38.88 22.06
CA VAL A 215 16.24 39.67 23.24
C VAL A 215 17.76 39.72 23.40
N SER A 216 18.51 38.73 22.90
CA SER A 216 19.97 38.72 23.02
C SER A 216 20.71 39.59 21.98
N SER A 217 20.10 39.98 20.86
CA SER A 217 20.81 40.75 19.81
C SER A 217 20.59 42.26 19.84
N LYS A 218 19.65 42.77 20.65
CA LYS A 218 19.31 44.22 20.71
C LYS A 218 19.98 45.00 21.85
N THR A 219 20.89 44.40 22.62
CA THR A 219 21.49 45.06 23.81
C THR A 219 22.97 45.45 23.67
N LEU A 220 23.63 45.21 22.53
CA LEU A 220 25.04 45.58 22.35
C LEU A 220 25.33 46.05 20.92
N GLN A 221 25.04 47.32 20.63
CA GLN A 221 25.91 48.21 19.83
C GLN A 221 25.24 49.59 19.68
N VAL A 222 25.43 50.42 20.70
CA VAL A 222 25.42 51.89 20.57
C VAL A 222 26.88 52.32 20.74
N TRP A 223 27.27 53.35 19.96
CA TRP A 223 28.45 54.22 20.04
C TRP A 223 29.48 54.15 18.89
N SER A 224 29.30 55.12 17.98
CA SER A 224 30.29 55.87 17.18
C SER A 224 30.91 55.11 15.98
N TRP A 225 30.93 55.62 14.75
CA TRP A 225 31.41 56.93 14.29
C TRP A 225 30.61 57.50 13.08
N LYS A 226 30.61 58.84 12.98
CA LYS A 226 29.99 59.69 11.94
C LYS A 226 30.87 59.83 10.67
N LEU A 227 30.26 60.42 9.62
CA LEU A 227 30.78 61.07 8.37
C LEU A 227 30.80 60.15 7.12
N SER A 228 30.38 60.51 5.89
CA SER A 228 29.95 61.79 5.26
C SER A 228 29.26 61.55 3.88
N THR A 229 28.23 62.36 3.57
CA THR A 229 27.79 62.99 2.29
C THR A 229 27.88 62.34 0.88
N ALA A 230 26.73 62.35 0.17
CA ALA A 230 26.43 62.67 -1.27
C ALA A 230 27.44 62.28 -2.40
N THR A 231 27.08 61.77 -3.59
CA THR A 231 26.31 62.43 -4.68
C THR A 231 26.15 61.50 -5.94
N LEU A 232 25.12 61.75 -6.79
CA LEU A 232 24.97 61.52 -8.28
C LEU A 232 24.86 60.06 -8.83
N LEU A 233 23.71 59.62 -9.40
CA LEU A 233 23.12 59.82 -10.76
C LEU A 233 23.86 59.12 -11.94
N ILE A 234 23.05 58.64 -12.92
CA ILE A 234 23.36 58.02 -14.26
C ILE A 234 23.25 56.47 -14.20
N VAL A 235 22.29 55.73 -14.81
CA VAL A 235 21.75 55.62 -16.19
C VAL A 235 20.34 54.95 -16.11
N TRP A 236 19.24 55.55 -16.56
CA TRP A 236 18.53 55.30 -17.83
C TRP A 236 18.16 53.85 -18.21
N LYS A 237 16.93 53.72 -18.76
CA LYS A 237 16.33 52.62 -19.59
C LYS A 237 15.67 51.46 -18.82
N LEU A 238 14.35 51.48 -18.60
CA LEU A 238 13.20 51.24 -19.51
C LEU A 238 12.75 49.77 -19.62
N ARG A 239 11.43 49.64 -19.54
CA ARG A 239 10.53 48.58 -20.03
C ARG A 239 10.47 47.28 -19.23
N LEU A 240 9.31 47.07 -18.60
CA LEU A 240 8.47 45.91 -18.90
C LEU A 240 7.00 46.31 -18.74
N GLN A 241 6.28 46.22 -19.85
CA GLN A 241 4.87 46.55 -19.98
C GLN A 241 4.12 45.26 -20.34
N SER A 242 2.96 45.14 -19.71
CA SER A 242 1.82 44.26 -19.95
C SER A 242 1.78 43.48 -21.27
N ALA A 243 1.35 42.23 -21.19
CA ALA A 243 0.46 41.63 -22.19
C ALA A 243 -0.52 40.68 -21.50
N GLN A 244 -1.79 40.90 -21.83
CA GLN A 244 -2.99 40.21 -21.36
C GLN A 244 -3.77 39.93 -22.64
N GLU A 245 -4.06 38.67 -22.94
CA GLU A 245 -4.95 38.23 -24.04
C GLU A 245 -5.50 36.85 -23.61
N THR A 246 -6.75 36.75 -23.15
CA THR A 246 -7.96 36.38 -23.91
C THR A 246 -7.78 35.21 -24.87
N MET A 247 -8.37 34.05 -24.53
CA MET A 247 -8.77 33.04 -25.51
C MET A 247 -10.21 32.58 -25.24
N THR A 248 -10.98 32.65 -26.32
CA THR A 248 -12.42 32.39 -26.45
C THR A 248 -12.74 30.91 -26.60
N LEU A 249 -13.96 30.56 -26.19
CA LEU A 249 -14.64 29.29 -26.39
C LEU A 249 -14.81 28.93 -27.87
N GLN A 250 -14.64 27.64 -28.20
CA GLN A 250 -15.45 26.98 -29.22
C GLN A 250 -15.52 25.47 -28.99
N ALA A 251 -16.73 24.99 -28.71
CA ALA A 251 -17.12 23.59 -28.77
C ALA A 251 -17.36 23.19 -30.22
N SER A 252 -16.88 22.03 -30.64
CA SER A 252 -17.33 21.38 -31.87
C SER A 252 -17.64 19.91 -31.58
N SER A 253 -18.89 19.57 -31.85
CA SER A 253 -19.48 18.25 -31.73
C SER A 253 -19.19 17.47 -33.01
N PHE A 254 -18.55 16.31 -32.90
CA PHE A 254 -18.58 15.30 -33.96
C PHE A 254 -18.95 13.94 -33.35
N ALA A 255 -20.18 13.53 -33.62
CA ALA A 255 -20.66 12.17 -33.47
C ALA A 255 -20.29 11.38 -34.73
N VAL A 256 -19.63 10.23 -34.58
CA VAL A 256 -19.55 9.21 -35.63
C VAL A 256 -19.74 7.83 -34.97
N GLY A 257 -20.65 7.07 -35.55
CA GLY A 257 -21.25 5.87 -34.98
C GLY A 257 -20.36 4.62 -34.96
N MET A 258 -20.76 3.73 -34.06
CA MET A 258 -20.32 2.34 -33.96
C MET A 258 -20.87 1.49 -35.12
N PRO A 259 -20.12 0.47 -35.56
CA PRO A 259 -20.74 -0.77 -36.03
C PRO A 259 -20.49 -1.90 -35.02
N ALA A 260 -21.58 -2.57 -34.67
CA ALA A 260 -21.61 -3.80 -33.90
C ALA A 260 -21.06 -4.98 -34.73
N LEU A 261 -20.19 -5.79 -34.12
CA LEU A 261 -19.81 -7.10 -34.64
C LEU A 261 -20.08 -8.18 -33.58
N ALA A 262 -20.73 -9.24 -34.03
CA ALA A 262 -21.30 -10.34 -33.26
C ALA A 262 -20.24 -11.23 -32.56
N PRO A 263 -20.61 -12.00 -31.51
CA PRO A 263 -19.67 -12.85 -30.78
C PRO A 263 -19.49 -14.21 -31.48
N PRO A 264 -18.27 -14.79 -31.50
CA PRO A 264 -18.13 -16.21 -31.81
C PRO A 264 -18.32 -17.08 -30.56
N ARG A 265 -18.63 -18.33 -30.84
CA ARG A 265 -19.24 -19.35 -29.98
C ARG A 265 -18.25 -19.95 -28.98
N LEU A 266 -18.81 -20.38 -27.85
CA LEU A 266 -18.17 -21.20 -26.81
C LEU A 266 -17.56 -22.48 -27.39
N GLY A 267 -16.21 -22.53 -27.42
CA GLY A 267 -15.43 -23.74 -27.55
C GLY A 267 -14.92 -24.18 -26.18
N ARG A 268 -15.49 -25.24 -25.63
CA ARG A 268 -15.08 -25.87 -24.36
C ARG A 268 -13.76 -26.61 -24.58
N SER A 269 -12.62 -26.00 -24.26
CA SER A 269 -11.34 -26.71 -24.22
C SER A 269 -11.00 -27.15 -22.80
N ARG A 270 -10.90 -28.46 -22.60
CA ARG A 270 -10.30 -29.08 -21.42
C ARG A 270 -8.79 -28.95 -21.55
N HIS A 271 -8.16 -28.06 -20.79
CA HIS A 271 -6.70 -28.09 -20.62
C HIS A 271 -6.35 -28.62 -19.23
N SER A 272 -5.83 -29.84 -19.25
CA SER A 272 -5.10 -30.48 -18.18
C SER A 272 -3.93 -29.59 -17.76
N CYS A 273 -3.83 -29.30 -16.46
CA CYS A 273 -2.66 -28.67 -15.86
C CYS A 273 -1.51 -29.69 -15.90
N VAL A 274 -0.54 -29.47 -16.79
CA VAL A 274 0.75 -30.17 -16.77
C VAL A 274 1.78 -29.22 -16.22
N VAL A 275 2.22 -29.48 -14.99
CA VAL A 275 3.36 -28.80 -14.36
C VAL A 275 4.61 -29.18 -15.17
N ARG A 276 5.12 -28.25 -15.98
CA ARG A 276 6.36 -28.42 -16.75
C ARG A 276 7.54 -28.00 -15.87
N ALA A 277 8.49 -28.91 -15.67
CA ALA A 277 9.75 -28.62 -14.97
C ALA A 277 10.47 -27.44 -15.63
N LYS A 278 11.11 -26.57 -14.81
CA LYS A 278 11.96 -25.46 -15.27
C LYS A 278 13.09 -26.04 -16.13
N VAL A 279 13.05 -25.77 -17.43
CA VAL A 279 14.16 -26.02 -18.36
C VAL A 279 14.96 -24.72 -18.43
N GLU A 280 16.28 -24.80 -18.23
CA GLU A 280 17.20 -23.67 -18.41
C GLU A 280 17.08 -23.08 -19.83
N PRO A 281 17.19 -21.75 -20.02
CA PRO A 281 17.05 -21.13 -21.32
C PRO A 281 18.18 -21.55 -22.25
N LEU A 282 17.91 -21.53 -23.55
CA LEU A 282 18.96 -21.78 -24.54
C LEU A 282 19.99 -20.64 -24.50
N ASP A 283 21.28 -20.97 -24.49
CA ASP A 283 22.39 -19.99 -24.55
C ASP A 283 22.20 -18.96 -25.68
N LYS A 284 21.67 -19.39 -26.82
CA LYS A 284 21.34 -18.53 -27.96
C LYS A 284 20.31 -17.45 -27.59
N SER A 285 19.30 -17.79 -26.80
CA SER A 285 18.26 -16.86 -26.38
C SER A 285 18.76 -15.88 -25.33
N VAL A 286 19.64 -16.32 -24.43
CA VAL A 286 20.36 -15.45 -23.49
C VAL A 286 21.21 -14.44 -24.27
N GLU A 287 21.97 -14.87 -25.28
CA GLU A 287 22.77 -13.97 -26.12
C GLU A 287 21.92 -12.97 -26.91
N ILE A 288 20.75 -13.39 -27.43
CA ILE A 288 19.82 -12.48 -28.12
C ILE A 288 19.28 -11.44 -27.13
N MET A 289 18.90 -11.83 -25.92
CA MET A 289 18.39 -10.91 -24.90
C MET A 289 19.46 -9.98 -24.33
N ARG A 290 20.70 -10.46 -24.22
CA ARG A 290 21.86 -9.64 -23.87
C ARG A 290 22.06 -8.52 -24.90
N LYS A 291 22.21 -8.87 -26.19
CA LYS A 291 22.37 -7.90 -27.28
C LYS A 291 21.21 -6.92 -27.39
N PHE A 292 19.98 -7.41 -27.25
CA PHE A 292 18.79 -6.57 -27.20
C PHE A 292 18.87 -5.55 -26.06
N SER A 293 19.27 -5.98 -24.87
CA SER A 293 19.35 -5.12 -23.69
C SER A 293 20.43 -4.05 -23.84
N GLU A 294 21.62 -4.42 -24.32
CA GLU A 294 22.71 -3.46 -24.58
C GLU A 294 22.31 -2.42 -25.63
N GLN A 295 21.71 -2.88 -26.73
CA GLN A 295 21.26 -1.99 -27.80
C GLN A 295 20.17 -1.05 -27.33
N TYR A 296 19.21 -1.56 -26.54
CA TYR A 296 18.15 -0.73 -26.00
C TYR A 296 18.72 0.31 -25.03
N ALA A 297 19.56 -0.10 -24.07
CA ALA A 297 20.19 0.78 -23.09
C ALA A 297 20.92 1.96 -23.74
N ARG A 298 21.75 1.69 -24.75
CA ARG A 298 22.45 2.72 -25.53
C ARG A 298 21.49 3.67 -26.22
N ARG A 299 20.43 3.16 -26.84
CA ARG A 299 19.47 3.98 -27.59
C ARG A 299 18.57 4.82 -26.67
N SER A 300 18.23 4.30 -25.49
CA SER A 300 17.36 5.02 -24.54
C SER A 300 18.11 5.94 -23.58
N GLY A 301 19.45 5.96 -23.60
CA GLY A 301 20.24 6.72 -22.64
C GLY A 301 20.11 6.18 -21.21
N THR A 302 19.86 4.88 -21.06
CA THR A 302 19.69 4.22 -19.77
C THR A 302 20.85 3.29 -19.48
N TYR A 303 21.04 2.95 -18.22
CA TYR A 303 22.16 2.16 -17.72
C TYR A 303 21.64 0.92 -16.99
N PHE A 304 22.50 -0.10 -16.91
CA PHE A 304 22.22 -1.30 -16.13
C PHE A 304 22.36 -1.01 -14.63
N CYS A 305 21.78 -1.88 -13.80
CA CYS A 305 21.94 -1.80 -12.35
C CYS A 305 23.42 -1.86 -11.97
N VAL A 306 23.78 -1.14 -10.90
CA VAL A 306 25.11 -1.23 -10.27
C VAL A 306 25.44 -2.66 -9.85
N ASP A 307 24.43 -3.44 -9.47
CA ASP A 307 24.54 -4.88 -9.25
C ASP A 307 24.31 -5.66 -10.56
N LYS A 308 25.37 -6.32 -11.01
CA LYS A 308 25.38 -7.14 -12.23
C LYS A 308 24.55 -8.41 -12.09
N GLY A 309 24.42 -8.95 -10.88
CA GLY A 309 23.56 -10.12 -10.62
C GLY A 309 22.10 -9.84 -10.98
N VAL A 310 21.59 -8.66 -10.62
CA VAL A 310 20.25 -8.21 -11.00
C VAL A 310 20.08 -8.18 -12.52
N THR A 311 21.04 -7.58 -13.22
CA THR A 311 21.03 -7.48 -14.69
C THR A 311 21.00 -8.87 -15.33
N SER A 312 21.84 -9.79 -14.85
CA SER A 312 21.92 -11.16 -15.36
C SER A 312 20.66 -11.97 -15.14
N VAL A 313 20.06 -11.91 -13.94
CA VAL A 313 18.81 -12.61 -13.62
C VAL A 313 17.66 -12.14 -14.52
N VAL A 314 17.57 -10.84 -14.78
CA VAL A 314 16.53 -10.30 -15.65
C VAL A 314 16.75 -10.73 -17.11
N ILE A 315 17.98 -10.67 -17.62
CA ILE A 315 18.28 -11.11 -18.99
C ILE A 315 17.98 -12.60 -19.16
N LYS A 316 18.34 -13.44 -18.17
CA LYS A 316 18.01 -14.87 -18.16
C LYS A 316 16.50 -15.10 -18.17
N GLY A 317 15.74 -14.42 -17.31
CA GLY A 317 14.28 -14.54 -17.29
C GLY A 317 13.59 -14.04 -18.57
N LEU A 318 14.13 -13.02 -19.24
CA LEU A 318 13.67 -12.58 -20.55
C LEU A 318 13.93 -13.65 -21.62
N ALA A 319 15.06 -14.34 -21.55
CA ALA A 319 15.40 -15.44 -22.44
C ALA A 319 14.48 -16.64 -22.22
N ASP A 320 14.20 -16.99 -20.96
CA ASP A 320 13.25 -18.05 -20.60
C ASP A 320 11.86 -17.81 -21.19
N HIS A 321 11.35 -16.57 -21.06
CA HIS A 321 10.05 -16.21 -21.63
C HIS A 321 10.09 -16.15 -23.16
N LYS A 322 11.20 -15.73 -23.76
CA LYS A 322 11.38 -15.80 -25.21
C LYS A 322 11.30 -17.25 -25.72
N ASP A 323 11.91 -18.20 -25.02
CA ASP A 323 11.91 -19.62 -25.40
C ASP A 323 10.55 -20.29 -25.15
N SER A 324 9.92 -19.99 -24.00
CA SER A 324 8.69 -20.66 -23.58
C SER A 324 7.40 -20.02 -24.13
N LEU A 325 7.38 -18.70 -24.32
CA LEU A 325 6.20 -17.93 -24.75
C LEU A 325 6.37 -17.33 -26.15
N GLY A 326 7.57 -17.38 -26.73
CA GLY A 326 7.89 -16.73 -28.01
C GLY A 326 8.11 -15.22 -27.92
N ALA A 327 8.00 -14.62 -26.73
CA ALA A 327 8.15 -13.19 -26.50
C ALA A 327 8.87 -12.88 -25.18
N PRO A 328 9.65 -11.78 -25.11
CA PRO A 328 10.42 -11.44 -23.91
C PRO A 328 9.53 -10.76 -22.85
N LEU A 329 8.52 -11.49 -22.35
CA LEU A 329 7.63 -11.00 -21.29
C LEU A 329 8.46 -10.66 -20.04
N CYS A 330 8.16 -9.53 -19.39
CA CYS A 330 8.92 -9.05 -18.22
C CYS A 330 8.95 -10.11 -17.08
N PRO A 331 10.12 -10.64 -16.68
CA PRO A 331 10.19 -11.75 -15.72
C PRO A 331 9.92 -11.35 -14.27
N CYS A 332 10.02 -10.04 -13.94
CA CYS A 332 9.86 -9.54 -12.57
C CYS A 332 8.39 -9.25 -12.20
N ARG A 333 7.43 -9.54 -13.09
CA ARG A 333 5.99 -9.43 -12.78
C ARG A 333 5.37 -10.81 -12.63
N HIS A 334 4.35 -10.88 -11.78
CA HIS A 334 3.43 -12.02 -11.74
C HIS A 334 2.34 -11.86 -12.80
N TYR A 335 1.92 -12.98 -13.38
CA TYR A 335 0.85 -13.05 -14.38
C TYR A 335 0.04 -14.32 -14.16
N ASP A 336 -1.30 -14.21 -14.20
CA ASP A 336 -2.20 -15.35 -14.12
C ASP A 336 -2.10 -16.24 -15.37
N ASP A 337 -2.04 -15.60 -16.55
CA ASP A 337 -1.81 -16.25 -17.83
C ASP A 337 -0.69 -15.54 -18.60
N LYS A 338 0.53 -16.08 -18.46
CA LYS A 338 1.71 -15.55 -19.16
C LYS A 338 1.58 -15.58 -20.68
N ALA A 339 0.88 -16.56 -21.24
CA ALA A 339 0.74 -16.68 -22.69
C ALA A 339 -0.20 -15.60 -23.24
N ALA A 340 -1.33 -15.35 -22.56
CA ALA A 340 -2.25 -14.27 -22.94
C ALA A 340 -1.58 -12.89 -22.84
N GLU A 341 -0.79 -12.65 -21.78
CA GLU A 341 -0.11 -11.37 -21.58
C GLU A 341 1.05 -11.16 -22.57
N ALA A 342 1.81 -12.23 -22.87
CA ALA A 342 2.83 -12.20 -23.91
C ALA A 342 2.24 -11.88 -25.29
N ALA A 343 1.04 -12.41 -25.59
CA ALA A 343 0.33 -12.12 -26.84
C ALA A 343 -0.19 -10.68 -26.91
N GLN A 344 -0.66 -10.11 -25.79
CA GLN A 344 -1.08 -8.70 -25.72
C GLN A 344 0.11 -7.73 -25.88
N GLY A 345 1.30 -8.12 -25.42
CA GLY A 345 2.54 -7.39 -25.63
C GLY A 345 2.73 -6.11 -24.81
N PHE A 346 1.77 -5.75 -23.96
CA PHE A 346 1.87 -4.57 -23.09
C PHE A 346 3.08 -4.65 -22.16
N TRP A 347 3.36 -5.85 -21.64
CA TRP A 347 4.45 -6.13 -20.71
C TRP A 347 5.67 -6.81 -21.34
N ASN A 348 5.70 -6.97 -22.67
CA ASN A 348 6.89 -7.49 -23.35
C ASN A 348 8.00 -6.44 -23.30
N CYS A 349 9.20 -6.85 -22.93
CA CYS A 349 10.35 -5.97 -22.81
C CYS A 349 10.76 -5.44 -24.20
N PRO A 350 10.88 -4.11 -24.41
CA PRO A 350 10.67 -3.05 -23.43
C PRO A 350 9.18 -2.72 -23.30
N CYS A 351 8.65 -2.82 -22.08
CA CYS A 351 7.22 -2.66 -21.82
C CYS A 351 6.74 -1.23 -22.06
N VAL A 352 5.42 -1.04 -22.12
CA VAL A 352 4.81 0.29 -22.32
C VAL A 352 5.34 1.34 -21.32
N PRO A 353 5.34 1.10 -19.98
CA PRO A 353 5.88 2.07 -19.02
C PRO A 353 7.35 2.42 -19.26
N MET A 354 8.18 1.44 -19.66
CA MET A 354 9.59 1.69 -19.97
C MET A 354 9.75 2.58 -21.21
N ARG A 355 8.94 2.36 -22.25
CA ARG A 355 9.02 3.14 -23.49
C ARG A 355 8.55 4.57 -23.29
N GLU A 356 7.46 4.78 -22.54
CA GLU A 356 6.81 6.07 -22.39
C GLU A 356 7.42 6.93 -21.28
N ARG A 357 7.82 6.31 -20.16
CA ARG A 357 8.23 7.04 -18.95
C ARG A 357 9.62 6.68 -18.42
N LYS A 358 10.33 5.74 -19.07
CA LYS A 358 11.62 5.19 -18.60
C LYS A 358 11.54 4.51 -17.23
N GLU A 359 10.38 3.98 -16.87
CA GLU A 359 10.18 3.24 -15.63
C GLU A 359 10.45 1.74 -15.86
N CYS A 360 11.56 1.23 -15.32
CA CYS A 360 11.90 -0.19 -15.37
C CYS A 360 11.91 -0.80 -13.96
N HIS A 361 10.84 -1.51 -13.59
CA HIS A 361 10.76 -2.19 -12.30
C HIS A 361 11.87 -3.25 -12.11
N CYS A 362 12.27 -3.93 -13.19
CA CYS A 362 13.33 -4.94 -13.16
C CYS A 362 14.73 -4.36 -12.95
N MET A 363 14.90 -3.03 -12.90
CA MET A 363 16.20 -2.36 -12.82
C MET A 363 17.17 -2.69 -13.97
N LEU A 364 16.65 -3.21 -15.10
CA LEU A 364 17.45 -3.48 -16.30
C LEU A 364 17.74 -2.21 -17.10
N PHE A 365 16.84 -1.22 -17.07
CA PHE A 365 17.04 0.06 -17.77
C PHE A 365 16.74 1.22 -16.82
N LEU A 366 17.79 1.80 -16.26
CA LEU A 366 17.70 2.89 -15.29
C LEU A 366 18.16 4.21 -15.90
N THR A 367 17.53 5.32 -15.53
CA THR A 367 18.04 6.65 -15.91
C THR A 367 19.27 6.97 -15.05
N PRO A 368 20.19 7.83 -15.53
CA PRO A 368 21.43 8.14 -14.79
C PRO A 368 21.19 8.82 -13.43
N GLU A 369 20.00 9.36 -13.18
CA GLU A 369 19.61 9.95 -11.89
C GLU A 369 19.10 8.91 -10.88
N ASN A 370 18.95 7.64 -11.28
CA ASN A 370 18.49 6.59 -10.39
C ASN A 370 19.63 6.11 -9.46
N ASP A 371 19.36 6.02 -8.16
CA ASP A 371 20.36 5.64 -7.14
C ASP A 371 21.01 4.26 -7.37
N PHE A 372 20.35 3.37 -8.12
CA PHE A 372 20.85 2.04 -8.45
C PHE A 372 21.45 1.95 -9.87
N ALA A 373 21.47 3.04 -10.63
CA ALA A 373 22.08 3.06 -11.95
C ALA A 373 23.61 2.93 -11.84
N GLY A 374 24.16 1.91 -12.48
CA GLY A 374 25.59 1.81 -12.72
C GLY A 374 26.02 2.71 -13.89
N THR A 375 27.29 2.59 -14.27
CA THR A 375 27.86 3.32 -15.42
C THR A 375 27.79 2.54 -16.72
N ASP A 376 27.49 1.25 -16.66
CA ASP A 376 27.67 0.35 -17.80
C ASP A 376 26.37 0.12 -18.57
N GLN A 377 26.52 -0.05 -19.88
CA GLN A 377 25.45 -0.42 -20.81
C GLN A 377 25.79 -1.73 -21.55
N SER A 378 26.77 -2.47 -21.03
CA SER A 378 27.24 -3.75 -21.55
C SER A 378 27.45 -4.75 -20.44
N ILE A 379 27.28 -6.02 -20.77
CA ILE A 379 27.53 -7.17 -19.89
C ILE A 379 27.98 -8.34 -20.76
N SER A 380 28.98 -9.11 -20.30
CA SER A 380 29.48 -10.27 -21.06
C SER A 380 28.58 -11.49 -20.87
N LEU A 381 28.63 -12.45 -21.80
CA LEU A 381 27.84 -13.68 -21.69
C LEU A 381 28.34 -14.55 -20.53
N GLU A 382 29.66 -14.54 -20.31
CA GLU A 382 30.36 -15.23 -19.24
C GLU A 382 29.93 -14.71 -17.86
N GLU A 383 29.84 -13.39 -17.70
CA GLU A 383 29.38 -12.74 -16.48
C GLU A 383 27.91 -13.07 -16.15
N ILE A 384 27.05 -13.15 -17.18
CA ILE A 384 25.67 -13.62 -17.00
C ILE A 384 25.65 -15.05 -16.50
N ARG A 385 26.47 -15.93 -17.07
CA ARG A 385 26.55 -17.34 -16.66
C ARG A 385 27.07 -17.48 -15.23
N GLU A 386 28.16 -16.80 -14.90
CA GLU A 386 28.78 -16.88 -13.57
C GLU A 386 27.82 -16.40 -12.47
N SER A 387 27.17 -15.27 -12.68
CA SER A 387 26.23 -14.69 -11.70
C SER A 387 24.92 -15.47 -11.56
N THR A 388 24.58 -16.33 -12.53
CA THR A 388 23.35 -17.15 -12.49
C THR A 388 23.61 -18.64 -12.27
N ALA A 389 24.86 -19.09 -12.20
CA ALA A 389 25.23 -20.49 -12.03
C ALA A 389 24.87 -21.09 -10.65
N ASN A 390 24.67 -20.24 -9.64
CA ASN A 390 24.41 -20.63 -8.25
C ASN A 390 22.98 -20.31 -7.77
N MET A 391 22.07 -19.97 -8.69
CA MET A 391 20.67 -19.63 -8.42
C MET A 391 19.74 -20.66 -9.03
#